data_AF-A0A6P0INV7-F1
#
_entry.id   AF-A0A6P0INV7-F1
#
_cell.length_a   1.000
_cell.length_b   1.000
_cell.length_c   1.000
_cell.angle_alpha   90.00
_cell.angle_beta   90.00
_cell.angle_gamma   90.00
#
_symmetry.space_group_name_H-M   'P 1'
#
loop_
_entity.id
_entity.type
_entity.pdbx_description
1 polymer ?
#
loop_
_entity_poly.entity_id
_entity_poly.type
_entity_poly.pdbx_seq_one_letter_code
_entity_poly.pdbx_strand_id
1 'polypeptide(L)'
;MTMSRVKAILATMLLSIVLLVTSCAQKAPSRFDQAQQASSQARSGQAVTKNATQGSQFNKFFPPSGGGYQRVYTQEKKGFAQAKLKKDGTEVAVLSISDTSSTPTTAAKYQQSGQTIAGYPAREIGSTQTAILVGK
;
A
#
# COMPACT_ATOMS: atom_id res chain seq x y z
N MET A 1 8.14 -21.04 69.22
CA MET A 1 8.48 -20.26 68.00
C MET A 1 8.21 -18.79 68.30
N THR A 2 9.24 -17.94 68.37
CA THR A 2 9.08 -16.54 68.80
C THR A 2 8.25 -15.77 67.77
N MET A 3 7.29 -14.92 68.21
CA MET A 3 6.37 -14.18 67.33
C MET A 3 7.07 -13.37 66.22
N SER A 4 8.34 -12.99 66.45
CA SER A 4 9.19 -12.32 65.45
C SER A 4 9.55 -13.22 64.26
N ARG A 5 9.82 -14.52 64.48
CA ARG A 5 10.15 -15.48 63.41
C ARG A 5 8.93 -15.81 62.54
N VAL A 6 7.73 -15.84 63.13
CA VAL A 6 6.47 -16.06 62.39
C VAL A 6 6.16 -14.89 61.46
N LYS A 7 6.33 -13.65 61.94
CA LYS A 7 6.16 -12.43 61.13
C LYS A 7 7.13 -12.38 59.94
N ALA A 8 8.38 -12.81 60.16
CA ALA A 8 9.39 -12.85 59.09
C ALA A 8 9.04 -13.88 57.99
N ILE A 9 8.59 -15.09 58.36
CA ILE A 9 8.19 -16.13 57.39
C ILE A 9 6.94 -15.70 56.60
N LEU A 10 5.97 -15.08 57.27
CA LEU A 10 4.78 -14.53 56.60
C LEU A 10 5.15 -13.43 55.62
N ALA A 11 6.07 -12.53 55.99
CA ALA A 11 6.51 -11.45 55.12
C ALA A 11 7.23 -11.98 53.85
N THR A 12 8.10 -12.99 53.97
CA THR A 12 8.81 -13.56 52.82
C THR A 12 7.87 -14.34 51.90
N MET A 13 6.90 -15.07 52.46
CA MET A 13 5.87 -15.77 51.70
C MET A 13 4.99 -14.78 50.93
N LEU A 14 4.55 -13.71 51.60
CA LEU A 14 3.71 -12.68 50.98
C LEU A 14 4.47 -11.94 49.86
N LEU A 15 5.75 -11.63 50.07
CA LEU A 15 6.61 -11.02 49.06
C LEU A 15 6.81 -11.93 47.84
N SER A 16 6.95 -13.24 48.06
CA SER A 16 7.10 -14.22 46.99
C SER A 16 5.84 -14.29 46.12
N ILE A 17 4.65 -14.24 46.73
CA ILE A 17 3.36 -14.23 46.03
C ILE A 17 3.20 -12.96 45.18
N VAL A 18 3.59 -11.79 45.71
CA VAL A 18 3.55 -10.52 44.96
C VAL A 18 4.48 -10.55 43.74
N LEU A 19 5.68 -11.13 43.88
CA LEU A 19 6.63 -11.29 42.77
C LEU A 19 6.12 -12.25 41.68
N LEU A 20 5.46 -13.34 42.07
CA LEU A 20 4.85 -14.28 41.13
C LEU A 20 3.71 -13.63 40.31
N VAL A 21 2.84 -12.85 40.94
CA VAL A 21 1.68 -12.23 40.27
C VAL A 21 2.09 -11.07 39.35
N THR A 22 3.13 -10.31 39.69
CA THR A 22 3.61 -9.18 38.87
C THR A 22 4.39 -9.59 37.62
N SER A 23 4.95 -10.80 37.61
CA SER A 23 5.70 -11.33 36.45
C SER A 23 4.82 -11.70 35.23
N CYS A 24 3.51 -11.86 35.43
CA CYS A 24 2.54 -12.17 34.37
C CYS A 24 1.79 -10.93 33.86
N ALA A 25 2.24 -9.72 34.17
CA ALA A 25 1.60 -8.50 33.69
C ALA A 25 1.66 -8.44 32.16
N GLN A 26 0.49 -8.42 31.53
CA GLN A 26 0.35 -8.36 30.08
C GLN A 26 1.06 -7.10 29.55
N LYS A 27 1.95 -7.28 28.58
CA LYS A 27 2.76 -6.20 28.00
C LYS A 27 1.82 -5.06 27.57
N ALA A 28 2.07 -3.86 28.07
CA ALA A 28 1.33 -2.67 27.66
C ALA A 28 1.41 -2.52 26.13
N PRO A 29 0.29 -2.18 25.47
CA PRO A 29 0.26 -2.10 24.02
C PRO A 29 1.28 -1.07 23.54
N SER A 30 2.05 -1.44 22.52
CA SER A 30 2.97 -0.54 21.87
C SER A 30 2.21 0.55 21.12
N ARG A 31 2.85 1.70 20.88
CA ARG A 31 2.36 2.75 19.98
C ARG A 31 2.02 2.25 18.56
N PHE A 32 2.50 1.07 18.17
CA PHE A 32 2.23 0.45 16.87
C PHE A 32 1.04 -0.53 16.91
N ASP A 33 0.63 -1.00 18.09
CA ASP A 33 -0.40 -2.03 18.22
C ASP A 33 -1.76 -1.50 17.75
N GLN A 34 -2.02 -0.21 17.97
CA GLN A 34 -3.22 0.45 17.45
C GLN A 34 -3.22 0.52 15.91
N ALA A 35 -2.08 0.84 15.29
CA ALA A 35 -1.94 0.85 13.83
C ALA A 35 -2.04 -0.57 13.24
N GLN A 36 -1.50 -1.57 13.94
CA GLN A 36 -1.56 -2.97 13.54
C GLN A 36 -2.99 -3.54 13.64
N GLN A 37 -3.75 -3.19 14.68
CA GLN A 37 -5.16 -3.57 14.81
C GLN A 37 -6.02 -2.89 13.75
N ALA A 38 -5.82 -1.58 13.53
CA ALA A 38 -6.54 -0.84 12.49
C ALA A 38 -6.28 -1.42 11.09
N SER A 39 -5.04 -1.76 10.76
CA SER A 39 -4.68 -2.32 9.45
C SER A 39 -5.12 -3.78 9.25
N SER A 40 -5.15 -4.59 10.31
CA SER A 40 -5.54 -6.01 10.23
C SER A 40 -7.06 -6.25 10.24
N GLN A 41 -7.81 -5.46 11.03
CA GLN A 41 -9.27 -5.55 11.07
C GLN A 41 -9.91 -4.95 9.82
N ALA A 42 -9.29 -3.92 9.27
CA ALA A 42 -9.66 -3.36 8.00
C ALA A 42 -9.16 -4.31 6.88
N ARG A 43 -9.95 -5.36 6.57
CA ARG A 43 -9.87 -6.09 5.28
C ARG A 43 -10.02 -5.16 4.05
N SER A 44 -10.10 -3.85 4.23
CA SER A 44 -9.94 -2.80 3.22
C SER A 44 -8.48 -2.54 2.82
N GLY A 45 -7.50 -3.23 3.41
CA GLY A 45 -6.08 -3.12 3.04
C GLY A 45 -5.67 -3.81 1.73
N GLN A 46 -6.61 -4.41 0.98
CA GLN A 46 -6.30 -4.86 -0.37
C GLN A 46 -6.11 -3.64 -1.28
N ALA A 47 -4.85 -3.27 -1.53
CA ALA A 47 -4.48 -2.20 -2.45
C ALA A 47 -5.08 -2.37 -3.86
N VAL A 48 -5.54 -3.58 -4.18
CA VAL A 48 -6.12 -3.95 -5.47
C VAL A 48 -7.36 -4.82 -5.23
N THR A 49 -8.47 -4.50 -5.90
CA THR A 49 -9.71 -5.29 -5.81
C THR A 49 -9.51 -6.69 -6.39
N LYS A 50 -10.25 -7.68 -5.87
CA LYS A 50 -10.18 -9.06 -6.37
C LYS A 50 -10.55 -9.20 -7.84
N ASN A 51 -11.29 -8.25 -8.40
CA ASN A 51 -11.73 -8.27 -9.80
C ASN A 51 -10.93 -7.32 -10.69
N ALA A 52 -9.90 -6.65 -10.16
CA ALA A 52 -9.03 -5.80 -10.97
C ALA A 52 -8.36 -6.61 -12.09
N THR A 53 -8.14 -5.94 -13.21
CA THR A 53 -7.61 -6.54 -14.43
C THR A 53 -6.18 -7.04 -14.22
N GLN A 54 -5.81 -8.19 -14.77
CA GLN A 54 -4.43 -8.68 -14.71
C GLN A 54 -3.48 -7.75 -15.48
N GLY A 55 -2.33 -7.40 -14.90
CA GLY A 55 -1.40 -6.41 -15.45
C GLY A 55 -0.99 -6.67 -16.91
N SER A 56 -0.70 -7.92 -17.26
CA SER A 56 -0.32 -8.31 -18.62
C SER A 56 -1.39 -8.04 -19.68
N GLN A 57 -2.66 -7.96 -19.29
CA GLN A 57 -3.75 -7.60 -20.21
C GLN A 57 -3.68 -6.15 -20.67
N PHE A 58 -2.94 -5.30 -19.94
CA PHE A 58 -2.71 -3.91 -20.35
C PHE A 58 -1.64 -3.77 -21.43
N ASN A 59 -0.81 -4.78 -21.65
CA ASN A 59 0.33 -4.71 -22.58
C ASN A 59 -0.07 -4.33 -24.01
N LYS A 60 -1.26 -4.75 -24.44
CA LYS A 60 -1.86 -4.41 -25.75
C LYS A 60 -2.18 -2.92 -25.93
N PHE A 61 -2.31 -2.16 -24.85
CA PHE A 61 -2.62 -0.73 -24.89
C PHE A 61 -1.37 0.16 -24.86
N PHE A 62 -0.20 -0.41 -24.58
CA PHE A 62 1.03 0.35 -24.71
C PHE A 62 1.37 0.52 -26.20
N PRO A 63 1.91 1.69 -26.60
CA PRO A 63 2.36 1.90 -27.97
C PRO A 63 3.38 0.84 -28.40
N PRO A 64 3.26 0.26 -29.60
CA PRO A 64 4.23 -0.71 -30.10
C PRO A 64 5.62 -0.07 -30.21
N SER A 65 6.67 -0.90 -30.17
CA SER A 65 8.02 -0.41 -30.45
C SER A 65 8.13 0.00 -31.92
N GLY A 66 8.87 1.08 -32.20
CA GLY A 66 8.97 1.66 -33.54
C GLY A 66 9.56 3.07 -33.51
N GLY A 67 10.00 3.56 -34.66
CA GLY A 67 10.56 4.92 -34.79
C GLY A 67 11.78 5.20 -33.90
N GLY A 68 12.61 4.19 -33.63
CA GLY A 68 13.75 4.27 -32.72
C GLY A 68 13.41 4.12 -31.23
N TYR A 69 12.13 3.97 -30.89
CA TYR A 69 11.68 3.73 -29.53
C TYR A 69 11.49 2.24 -29.25
N GLN A 70 11.96 1.81 -28.09
CA GLN A 70 11.74 0.49 -27.52
C GLN A 70 11.00 0.59 -26.21
N ARG A 71 10.04 -0.31 -26.02
CA ARG A 71 9.31 -0.44 -24.76
C ARG A 71 9.79 -1.67 -23.99
N VAL A 72 10.14 -1.50 -22.72
CA VAL A 72 10.56 -2.58 -21.82
C VAL A 72 9.64 -2.62 -20.61
N TYR A 73 8.88 -3.70 -20.45
CA TYR A 73 8.02 -3.89 -19.28
C TYR A 73 8.86 -4.09 -18.02
N THR A 74 8.52 -3.36 -16.95
CA THR A 74 9.25 -3.41 -15.68
C THR A 74 8.39 -3.85 -14.51
N GLN A 75 7.08 -3.65 -14.58
CA GLN A 75 6.14 -4.08 -13.56
C GLN A 75 4.82 -4.51 -14.18
N GLU A 76 4.37 -5.71 -13.83
CA GLU A 76 3.05 -6.22 -14.19
C GLU A 76 2.44 -6.86 -12.95
N LYS A 77 1.39 -6.24 -12.42
CA LYS A 77 0.65 -6.75 -11.27
C LYS A 77 -0.83 -6.55 -11.51
N LYS A 78 -1.66 -7.16 -10.66
CA LYS A 78 -3.10 -6.96 -10.76
C LYS A 78 -3.42 -5.47 -10.61
N GLY A 79 -4.23 -4.95 -11.52
CA GLY A 79 -4.62 -3.54 -11.60
C GLY A 79 -3.54 -2.58 -12.10
N PHE A 80 -2.36 -3.04 -12.53
CA PHE A 80 -1.29 -2.13 -12.94
C PHE A 80 -0.27 -2.76 -13.91
N ALA A 81 0.13 -1.99 -14.91
CA ALA A 81 1.29 -2.29 -15.75
C ALA A 81 2.16 -1.04 -15.94
N GLN A 82 3.47 -1.23 -16.03
CA GLN A 82 4.45 -0.18 -16.30
C GLN A 82 5.49 -0.66 -17.30
N ALA A 83 5.87 0.24 -18.20
CA ALA A 83 6.96 0.03 -19.12
C ALA A 83 7.88 1.26 -19.20
N LYS A 84 9.17 1.02 -19.32
CA LYS A 84 10.16 2.04 -19.69
C LYS A 84 10.16 2.22 -21.19
N LEU A 85 10.10 3.47 -21.63
CA LEU A 85 10.31 3.85 -23.01
C LEU A 85 11.77 4.26 -23.18
N LYS A 86 12.46 3.59 -24.10
CA LYS A 86 13.85 3.86 -24.43
C LYS A 86 13.98 4.37 -25.85
N LYS A 87 14.90 5.31 -26.09
CA LYS A 87 15.33 5.74 -27.41
C LYS A 87 16.84 5.60 -27.46
N ASP A 88 17.36 4.92 -28.48
CA ASP A 88 18.81 4.67 -28.65
C ASP A 88 19.47 4.10 -27.37
N GLY A 89 18.76 3.18 -26.69
CA GLY A 89 19.20 2.55 -25.43
C GLY A 89 18.99 3.37 -24.16
N THR A 90 18.72 4.67 -24.27
CA THR A 90 18.50 5.58 -23.13
C THR A 90 17.04 5.63 -22.72
N GLU A 91 16.74 5.57 -21.43
CA GLU A 91 15.39 5.74 -20.91
C GLU A 91 14.95 7.21 -21.04
N VAL A 92 13.81 7.43 -21.70
CA VAL A 92 13.29 8.77 -21.99
C VAL A 92 11.92 9.03 -21.36
N ALA A 93 11.17 7.97 -21.02
CA ALA A 93 9.91 8.10 -20.32
C ALA A 93 9.54 6.80 -19.59
N VAL A 94 8.61 6.90 -18.66
CA VAL A 94 7.92 5.77 -18.05
C VAL A 94 6.44 5.85 -18.42
N LEU A 95 5.93 4.77 -18.99
CA LEU A 95 4.52 4.61 -19.35
C LEU A 95 3.88 3.72 -18.27
N SER A 96 2.67 4.07 -17.83
CA SER A 96 1.92 3.22 -16.90
C SER A 96 0.42 3.23 -17.19
N ILE A 97 -0.24 2.13 -16.88
CA ILE A 97 -1.68 1.95 -16.98
C ILE A 97 -2.15 1.37 -15.64
N SER A 98 -3.17 2.01 -15.06
CA SER A 98 -3.75 1.63 -13.76
C SER A 98 -5.24 1.37 -13.90
N ASP A 99 -5.72 0.31 -13.25
CA ASP A 99 -7.14 0.01 -13.12
C ASP A 99 -7.77 0.87 -12.01
N THR A 100 -8.70 1.73 -12.38
CA THR A 100 -9.38 2.64 -11.46
C THR A 100 -10.39 1.95 -10.55
N SER A 101 -10.77 0.69 -10.80
CA SER A 101 -11.68 -0.07 -9.92
C SER A 101 -11.14 -0.20 -8.49
N SER A 102 -9.82 -0.16 -8.33
CA SER A 102 -9.15 -0.19 -7.02
C SER A 102 -8.89 1.20 -6.44
N THR A 103 -9.10 2.26 -7.24
CA THR A 103 -8.87 3.65 -6.86
C THR A 103 -9.98 4.58 -7.38
N PRO A 104 -11.26 4.36 -7.02
CA PRO A 104 -12.39 5.09 -7.60
C PRO A 104 -12.34 6.61 -7.35
N THR A 105 -11.73 7.04 -6.23
CA THR A 105 -11.51 8.46 -5.94
C THR A 105 -10.50 9.12 -6.88
N THR A 106 -9.57 8.36 -7.46
CA THR A 106 -8.65 8.87 -8.48
C THR A 106 -9.39 9.19 -9.77
N ALA A 107 -10.30 8.33 -10.22
CA ALA A 107 -11.12 8.57 -11.41
C ALA A 107 -11.97 9.85 -11.28
N ALA A 108 -12.52 10.11 -10.09
CA ALA A 108 -13.30 11.33 -9.83
C ALA A 108 -12.50 12.63 -10.06
N LYS A 109 -11.19 12.62 -9.82
CA LYS A 109 -10.32 13.80 -10.04
C LYS A 109 -10.21 14.20 -11.52
N TYR A 110 -10.52 13.30 -12.45
CA TYR A 110 -10.52 13.59 -13.88
C TYR A 110 -11.84 14.20 -14.37
N GLN A 111 -12.95 14.02 -13.64
CA GLN A 111 -14.26 14.61 -13.98
C GLN A 111 -14.23 16.14 -13.92
N GLN A 112 -13.35 16.69 -13.08
CA GLN A 112 -13.16 18.13 -12.93
C GLN A 112 -12.06 18.69 -13.86
N SER A 113 -11.53 17.88 -14.79
CA SER A 113 -10.50 18.39 -15.70
C SER A 113 -11.08 19.30 -16.77
N GLY A 114 -10.47 20.47 -16.94
CA GLY A 114 -10.74 21.38 -18.06
C GLY A 114 -9.98 21.04 -19.35
N GLN A 115 -9.17 19.98 -19.36
CA GLN A 115 -8.35 19.57 -20.51
C GLN A 115 -8.71 18.17 -21.00
N THR A 116 -8.60 17.97 -22.31
CA THR A 116 -8.78 16.66 -22.94
C THR A 116 -7.65 16.36 -23.91
N ILE A 117 -7.32 15.08 -24.05
CA ILE A 117 -6.39 14.58 -25.07
C ILE A 117 -7.12 13.45 -25.81
N ALA A 118 -7.25 13.59 -27.13
CA ALA A 118 -8.02 12.67 -27.96
C ALA A 118 -9.45 12.40 -27.43
N GLY A 119 -10.09 13.41 -26.84
CA GLY A 119 -11.45 13.33 -26.27
C GLY A 119 -11.52 12.74 -24.85
N TYR A 120 -10.42 12.25 -24.29
CA TYR A 120 -10.37 11.74 -22.91
C TYR A 120 -9.99 12.85 -21.92
N PRO A 121 -10.62 12.93 -20.74
CA PRO A 121 -10.21 13.85 -19.69
C PRO A 121 -8.74 13.65 -19.32
N ALA A 122 -7.95 14.72 -19.39
CA ALA A 122 -6.51 14.69 -19.17
C ALA A 122 -6.14 15.53 -17.95
N ARG A 123 -5.11 15.16 -17.19
CA ARG A 123 -4.62 15.97 -16.06
C ARG A 123 -3.11 15.82 -15.93
N GLU A 124 -2.45 16.91 -15.53
CA GLU A 124 -1.06 16.89 -15.10
C GLU A 124 -0.92 16.37 -13.66
N ILE A 125 0.03 15.47 -13.44
CA ILE A 125 0.35 14.90 -12.13
C ILE A 125 1.76 15.35 -11.74
N GLY A 126 1.84 16.37 -10.89
CA GLY A 126 3.10 17.06 -10.65
C GLY A 126 3.54 17.84 -11.90
N SER A 127 4.85 17.98 -12.12
CA SER A 127 5.41 18.76 -13.23
C SER A 127 5.87 17.93 -14.43
N THR A 128 5.84 16.59 -14.36
CA THR A 128 6.48 15.72 -15.34
C THR A 128 5.57 14.63 -15.91
N GLN A 129 4.34 14.52 -15.44
CA GLN A 129 3.41 13.47 -15.86
C GLN A 129 2.13 14.06 -16.40
N THR A 130 1.65 13.48 -17.49
CA THR A 130 0.31 13.71 -18.02
C THR A 130 -0.40 12.37 -18.05
N ALA A 131 -1.62 12.33 -17.53
CA ALA A 131 -2.45 11.14 -17.50
C ALA A 131 -3.82 11.43 -18.09
N ILE A 132 -4.42 10.40 -18.68
CA ILE A 132 -5.77 10.46 -19.25
C ILE A 132 -6.65 9.38 -18.61
N LEU A 133 -7.95 9.66 -18.48
CA LEU A 133 -8.95 8.68 -18.04
C LEU A 133 -9.67 8.08 -19.25
N VAL A 134 -9.40 6.80 -19.53
CA VAL A 134 -9.86 6.11 -20.76
C VAL A 134 -11.08 5.20 -20.54
N GLY A 135 -11.39 4.86 -19.28
CA GLY A 135 -12.51 4.00 -18.90
C GLY A 135 -12.89 4.20 -17.43
N LYS A 136 -14.13 3.85 -17.07
CA LYS A 136 -14.70 3.92 -15.71
C LYS A 136 -15.22 2.55 -15.30
#